data_AF-A0A2V8K1P4-F1
#
_entry.id   AF-A0A2V8K1P4-F1
#
_cell.length_a   1.000
_cell.length_b   1.000
_cell.length_c   1.000
_cell.angle_alpha   90.00
_cell.angle_beta   90.00
_cell.angle_gamma   90.00
#
_symmetry.space_group_name_H-M   'P 1'
#
loop_
_entity.id
_entity.type
_entity.pdbx_description
1 polymer ?
#
loop_
_entity_poly.entity_id
_entity_poly.type
_entity_poly.pdbx_seq_one_letter_code
_entity_poly.pdbx_strand_id
1 'polypeptide(L)'
;YRIIQSPTVVAVLYESGTGRYRQIYMDGRKLSKDPNPAWLGYSVGHWEGDTLVVESAGFNDRSWLDRAGHPHSEHLRVTERFRRVDFGHMQFQITFDDPETLTKPLSLSLAVNYRADTDMLENVCNESNRDKVHMVGTAKTGVQLSSAVLAKYAGRYGFREGSRTVAGFMGMTQNVTLNNGQLYLNALPLIPQSETKFDSTGAAAEFFLDANGTVTRLVLSQTEGDATYDPKR
;
A
#
# COMPACT_ATOMS: atom_id res chain seq x y z
N TYR A 1 -6.81 -6.52 16.04
CA TYR A 1 -7.72 -7.49 15.40
C TYR A 1 -8.40 -8.33 16.47
N ARG A 2 -9.59 -8.86 16.18
CA ARG A 2 -10.33 -9.80 17.05
C ARG A 2 -10.36 -11.18 16.39
N ILE A 3 -10.12 -12.24 17.16
CA ILE A 3 -10.16 -13.62 16.66
C ILE A 3 -11.35 -14.33 17.29
N ILE A 4 -12.21 -14.91 16.44
CA ILE A 4 -13.34 -15.72 16.84
C ILE A 4 -13.10 -17.13 16.30
N GLN A 5 -13.17 -18.13 17.18
CA GLN A 5 -12.88 -19.51 16.81
C GLN A 5 -14.15 -20.35 16.91
N SER A 6 -14.40 -21.16 15.88
CA SER A 6 -15.31 -22.29 15.90
C SER A 6 -14.53 -23.57 15.57
N PRO A 7 -15.11 -24.77 15.73
CA PRO A 7 -14.44 -26.01 15.39
C PRO A 7 -13.99 -26.12 13.93
N THR A 8 -14.66 -25.43 13.01
CA THR A 8 -14.41 -25.55 11.55
C THR A 8 -13.90 -24.28 10.89
N VAL A 9 -14.01 -23.13 11.56
CA VAL A 9 -13.55 -21.83 11.02
C VAL A 9 -12.99 -20.97 12.14
N VAL A 10 -11.82 -20.39 11.90
CA VAL A 10 -11.31 -19.25 12.67
C VAL A 10 -11.54 -17.98 11.84
N ALA A 11 -12.29 -17.03 12.40
CA ALA A 11 -12.49 -15.72 11.79
C ALA A 11 -11.54 -14.71 12.44
N VAL A 12 -10.77 -13.99 11.62
CA VAL A 12 -9.95 -12.85 12.04
C VAL A 12 -10.63 -11.59 11.56
N LEU A 13 -11.03 -10.73 12.49
CA LEU A 13 -11.67 -9.45 12.21
C LEU A 13 -10.63 -8.33 12.29
N TYR A 14 -10.60 -7.51 11.25
CA TYR A 14 -9.72 -6.35 11.17
C TYR A 14 -10.52 -5.09 11.46
N GLU A 15 -9.95 -4.21 12.29
CA GLU A 15 -10.57 -2.93 12.65
C GLU A 15 -10.59 -1.99 11.44
N SER A 16 -9.50 -1.96 10.65
CA SER A 16 -9.36 -1.10 9.47
C SER A 16 -8.72 -1.86 8.31
N GLY A 17 -8.90 -1.38 7.08
CA GLY A 17 -8.22 -1.89 5.88
C GLY A 17 -9.14 -2.62 4.90
N THR A 18 -8.55 -3.19 3.84
CA THR A 18 -9.28 -3.92 2.79
C THR A 18 -9.73 -5.28 3.31
N GLY A 19 -11.05 -5.49 3.37
CA GLY A 19 -11.66 -6.72 3.87
C GLY A 19 -11.84 -6.70 5.40
N ARG A 20 -13.10 -6.64 5.85
CA ARG A 20 -13.45 -6.52 7.28
C ARG A 20 -13.12 -7.79 8.08
N TYR A 21 -12.96 -8.92 7.39
CA TYR A 21 -12.65 -10.19 8.01
C TYR A 21 -11.90 -11.12 7.05
N ARG A 22 -11.15 -12.05 7.62
CA ARG A 22 -10.58 -13.23 6.97
C ARG A 22 -11.14 -14.48 7.62
N GLN A 23 -11.43 -15.49 6.81
CA GLN A 23 -11.81 -16.82 7.29
C GLN A 23 -10.66 -17.79 7.06
N ILE A 24 -10.31 -18.53 8.11
CA ILE A 24 -9.36 -19.63 8.06
C ILE A 24 -10.19 -20.91 8.26
N TYR A 25 -10.26 -21.75 7.23
CA TYR A 25 -10.96 -23.02 7.33
C TYR A 25 -10.10 -24.05 8.06
N MET A 26 -10.68 -24.71 9.06
CA MET A 26 -10.02 -25.68 9.94
C MET A 26 -10.47 -27.12 9.70
N ASP A 27 -11.23 -27.36 8.63
CA ASP A 27 -11.87 -28.65 8.33
C ASP A 27 -11.00 -29.61 7.51
N GLY A 28 -9.70 -29.32 7.39
CA GLY A 28 -8.74 -30.15 6.67
C GLY A 28 -8.81 -30.04 5.15
N ARG A 29 -9.62 -29.12 4.60
CA ARG A 29 -9.62 -28.84 3.16
C ARG A 29 -8.26 -28.30 2.71
N LYS A 30 -7.92 -28.54 1.44
CA LYS A 30 -6.73 -27.97 0.81
C LYS A 30 -7.09 -26.68 0.07
N LEU A 31 -6.12 -25.79 -0.08
CA LEU A 31 -6.25 -24.62 -0.95
C LEU A 31 -6.51 -25.07 -2.40
N SER A 32 -7.35 -24.33 -3.12
CA SER A 32 -7.54 -24.54 -4.55
C SER A 32 -6.23 -24.33 -5.28
N LYS A 33 -5.95 -25.16 -6.29
CA LYS A 33 -4.81 -24.95 -7.20
C LYS A 33 -5.07 -23.82 -8.20
N ASP A 34 -6.35 -23.49 -8.43
CA ASP A 34 -6.82 -22.47 -9.35
C ASP A 34 -7.95 -21.67 -8.68
N PRO A 35 -7.64 -20.81 -7.69
CA PRO A 35 -8.62 -19.98 -7.01
C PRO A 35 -8.96 -18.74 -7.87
N ASN A 36 -10.20 -18.28 -7.79
CA ASN A 36 -10.53 -16.94 -8.30
C ASN A 36 -9.79 -15.88 -7.46
N PRO A 37 -8.98 -14.97 -8.06
CA PRO A 37 -8.15 -14.05 -7.28
C PRO A 37 -8.96 -13.17 -6.31
N ALA A 38 -8.57 -13.17 -5.04
CA ALA A 38 -9.26 -12.48 -3.96
C ALA A 38 -8.33 -11.51 -3.20
N TRP A 39 -8.88 -10.44 -2.64
CA TRP A 39 -8.09 -9.41 -1.94
C TRP A 39 -7.34 -9.92 -0.71
N LEU A 40 -7.94 -10.85 0.03
CA LEU A 40 -7.34 -11.47 1.23
C LEU A 40 -6.93 -12.93 0.99
N GLY A 41 -7.00 -13.38 -0.27
CA GLY A 41 -6.81 -14.78 -0.62
C GLY A 41 -7.79 -15.72 0.08
N TYR A 42 -7.41 -16.99 0.13
CA TYR A 42 -8.10 -18.06 0.85
C TYR A 42 -7.14 -18.65 1.87
N SER A 43 -7.63 -18.94 3.08
CA SER A 43 -6.82 -19.47 4.16
C SER A 43 -7.35 -20.82 4.65
N VAL A 44 -6.43 -21.76 4.86
CA VAL A 44 -6.68 -23.03 5.55
C VAL A 44 -5.72 -23.13 6.71
N GLY A 45 -6.12 -23.83 7.77
CA GLY A 45 -5.26 -24.00 8.94
C GLY A 45 -5.37 -25.36 9.59
N HIS A 46 -4.31 -25.71 10.30
CA HIS A 46 -4.21 -26.91 11.12
C HIS A 46 -3.37 -26.63 12.37
N TRP A 47 -3.51 -27.50 13.36
CA TRP A 47 -2.74 -27.42 14.59
C TRP A 47 -1.51 -28.32 14.51
N GLU A 48 -0.34 -27.76 14.83
CA GLU A 48 0.91 -28.48 15.09
C GLU A 48 1.24 -28.32 16.57
N GLY A 49 0.77 -29.25 17.40
CA GLY A 49 0.87 -29.13 18.85
C GLY A 49 0.08 -27.92 19.37
N ASP A 50 0.79 -26.93 19.93
CA ASP A 50 0.23 -25.69 20.47
C ASP A 50 0.23 -24.53 19.45
N THR A 51 0.66 -24.78 18.21
CA THR A 51 0.84 -23.76 17.18
C THR A 51 -0.21 -23.93 16.08
N LEU A 52 -1.00 -22.88 15.83
CA LEU A 52 -1.88 -22.82 14.68
C LEU A 52 -1.05 -22.42 13.46
N VAL A 53 -0.98 -23.30 12.47
CA VAL A 53 -0.35 -23.04 11.18
C VAL A 53 -1.44 -22.70 10.19
N VAL A 54 -1.25 -21.60 9.47
CA VAL A 54 -2.20 -21.11 8.46
C VAL A 54 -1.46 -20.93 7.15
N GLU A 55 -2.00 -21.51 6.09
CA GLU A 55 -1.51 -21.35 4.73
C GLU A 55 -2.54 -20.55 3.95
N SER A 56 -2.06 -19.53 3.22
CA SER A 56 -2.91 -18.67 2.39
C SER A 56 -2.37 -18.53 0.97
N ALA A 57 -3.28 -18.50 0.00
CA ALA A 57 -3.00 -18.37 -1.43
C ALA A 57 -4.18 -17.74 -2.18
N GLY A 58 -4.02 -17.50 -3.49
CA GLY A 58 -5.10 -16.99 -4.35
C GLY A 58 -5.37 -15.50 -4.17
N PHE A 59 -4.33 -14.74 -3.84
CA PHE A 59 -4.38 -13.29 -3.77
C PHE A 59 -4.51 -12.70 -5.19
N ASN A 60 -5.19 -11.56 -5.34
CA ASN A 60 -5.01 -10.73 -6.53
C ASN A 60 -3.75 -9.85 -6.40
N ASP A 61 -3.33 -9.18 -7.47
CA ASP A 61 -2.14 -8.32 -7.51
C ASP A 61 -2.45 -6.83 -7.33
N ARG A 62 -3.65 -6.50 -6.81
CA ARG A 62 -4.20 -5.13 -6.81
C ARG A 62 -4.03 -4.40 -5.48
N SER A 63 -3.26 -4.98 -4.56
CA SER A 63 -2.93 -4.43 -3.26
C SER A 63 -1.41 -4.38 -3.04
N TRP A 64 -1.02 -3.75 -1.93
CA TRP A 64 0.35 -3.79 -1.46
C TRP A 64 0.53 -4.91 -0.44
N LEU A 65 1.73 -5.49 -0.40
CA LEU A 65 2.10 -6.53 0.56
C LEU A 65 2.07 -5.98 1.99
N ASP A 66 2.48 -4.72 2.15
CA ASP A 66 2.53 -4.02 3.43
C ASP A 66 2.26 -2.51 3.27
N ARG A 67 2.30 -1.79 4.39
CA ARG A 67 2.09 -0.34 4.44
C ARG A 67 3.22 0.47 3.79
N ALA A 68 4.39 -0.12 3.54
CA ALA A 68 5.49 0.56 2.85
C ALA A 68 5.31 0.53 1.32
N GLY A 69 4.30 -0.19 0.81
CA GLY A 69 3.98 -0.21 -0.62
C GLY A 69 4.80 -1.23 -1.40
N HIS A 70 5.32 -2.27 -0.74
CA HIS A 70 5.99 -3.36 -1.46
C HIS A 70 4.99 -4.11 -2.34
N PRO A 71 5.34 -4.44 -3.61
CA PRO A 71 4.46 -5.18 -4.51
C PRO A 71 4.34 -6.66 -4.12
N HIS A 72 3.29 -7.32 -4.60
CA HIS A 72 3.17 -8.78 -4.63
C HIS A 72 2.43 -9.21 -5.90
N SER A 73 2.57 -10.48 -6.28
CA SER A 73 1.89 -11.11 -7.41
C SER A 73 0.75 -12.04 -6.95
N GLU A 74 0.02 -12.62 -7.92
CA GLU A 74 -0.97 -13.69 -7.65
C GLU A 74 -0.30 -15.02 -7.25
N HIS A 75 1.02 -15.15 -7.45
CA HIS A 75 1.82 -16.28 -6.97
C HIS A 75 2.20 -16.19 -5.49
N LEU A 76 1.83 -15.10 -4.79
CA LEU A 76 2.04 -14.97 -3.36
C LEU A 76 1.46 -16.17 -2.60
N ARG A 77 2.30 -16.76 -1.75
CA ARG A 77 1.96 -17.75 -0.73
C ARG A 77 2.38 -17.19 0.63
N VAL A 78 1.48 -17.31 1.59
CA VAL A 78 1.72 -16.83 2.94
C VAL A 78 1.56 -17.99 3.91
N THR A 79 2.60 -18.25 4.69
CA THR A 79 2.55 -19.20 5.80
C THR A 79 2.66 -18.44 7.11
N GLU A 80 1.67 -18.60 7.96
CA GLU A 80 1.56 -17.95 9.25
C GLU A 80 1.59 -19.00 10.36
N ARG A 81 2.28 -18.70 11.46
CA ARG A 81 2.33 -19.55 12.65
C ARG A 81 1.97 -18.71 13.87
N PHE A 82 0.86 -19.07 14.50
CA PHE A 82 0.36 -18.43 15.72
C PHE A 82 0.61 -19.35 16.90
N ARG A 83 1.46 -18.92 17.83
CA ARG A 83 1.74 -19.66 19.05
C ARG A 83 1.47 -18.79 20.26
N ARG A 84 0.49 -19.19 21.08
CA ARG A 84 0.18 -18.51 22.33
C ARG A 84 1.19 -18.97 23.39
N VAL A 85 2.12 -18.10 23.78
CA VAL A 85 3.18 -18.44 24.73
C VAL A 85 2.69 -18.39 26.18
N ASP A 86 1.74 -17.49 26.46
CA ASP A 86 1.03 -17.40 27.73
C ASP A 86 -0.33 -16.69 27.54
N PHE A 87 -1.01 -16.33 28.63
CA PHE A 87 -2.33 -15.68 28.55
C PHE A 87 -2.30 -14.31 27.86
N GLY A 88 -1.23 -13.54 28.04
CA GLY A 88 -1.08 -12.17 27.56
C GLY A 88 -0.36 -12.05 26.22
N HIS A 89 0.40 -13.07 25.82
CA HIS A 89 1.35 -12.96 24.70
C HIS A 89 1.19 -14.07 23.67
N MET A 90 1.31 -13.68 22.41
CA MET A 90 1.33 -14.58 21.27
C MET A 90 2.55 -14.26 20.41
N GLN A 91 3.31 -15.29 20.07
CA GLN A 91 4.31 -15.22 19.03
C GLN A 91 3.63 -15.46 17.69
N PHE A 92 3.79 -14.52 16.77
CA PHE A 92 3.27 -14.60 15.42
C PHE A 92 4.43 -14.58 14.43
N GLN A 93 4.56 -15.63 13.64
CA GLN A 93 5.52 -15.69 12.55
C GLN A 93 4.78 -15.67 11.23
N ILE A 94 5.32 -14.95 10.26
CA ILE A 94 4.78 -14.88 8.91
C ILE A 94 5.93 -15.07 7.93
N THR A 95 5.71 -15.90 6.93
CA THR A 95 6.62 -16.11 5.80
C THR A 95 5.87 -15.79 4.53
N PHE A 96 6.41 -14.87 3.75
CA PHE A 96 5.95 -14.53 2.42
C PHE A 96 6.84 -15.22 1.40
N ASP A 97 6.23 -15.93 0.46
CA ASP A 97 6.90 -16.53 -0.68
C ASP A 97 6.21 -16.05 -1.96
N ASP A 98 6.94 -15.32 -2.78
CA ASP A 98 6.46 -14.79 -4.06
C ASP A 98 7.65 -14.69 -5.01
N PRO A 99 7.86 -15.68 -5.90
CA PRO A 99 9.04 -15.72 -6.75
C PRO A 99 9.08 -14.61 -7.80
N GLU A 100 7.99 -13.88 -8.03
CA GLU A 100 7.95 -12.77 -8.98
C GLU A 100 8.41 -11.45 -8.38
N THR A 101 8.22 -11.26 -7.07
CA THR A 101 8.52 -10.00 -6.39
C THR A 101 9.62 -10.12 -5.35
N LEU A 102 9.88 -11.32 -4.83
CA LEU A 102 10.88 -11.60 -3.82
C LEU A 102 11.98 -12.50 -4.39
N THR A 103 13.24 -12.17 -4.10
CA THR A 103 14.40 -12.98 -4.50
C THR A 103 14.57 -14.26 -3.67
N LYS A 104 13.95 -14.29 -2.49
CA LYS A 104 13.86 -15.44 -1.58
C LYS A 104 12.69 -15.21 -0.62
N PRO A 105 12.14 -16.27 0.00
CA PRO A 105 11.10 -16.11 1.02
C PRO A 105 11.54 -15.16 2.13
N LEU A 106 10.61 -14.29 2.54
CA LEU A 106 10.81 -13.31 3.61
C LEU A 106 10.04 -13.75 4.85
N SER A 107 10.75 -14.01 5.95
CA SER A 107 10.14 -14.36 7.23
C SER A 107 10.30 -13.24 8.26
N LEU A 108 9.21 -12.94 8.96
CA LEU A 108 9.14 -11.97 10.04
C LEU A 108 8.56 -12.64 11.29
N SER A 109 9.02 -12.20 12.46
CA SER A 109 8.48 -12.63 13.76
C SER A 109 8.04 -11.41 14.55
N LEU A 110 6.82 -11.48 15.08
CA LEU A 110 6.14 -10.41 15.77
C LEU A 110 5.68 -10.93 17.14
N ALA A 111 5.88 -10.11 18.17
CA ALA A 111 5.25 -10.33 19.48
C ALA A 111 3.91 -9.59 19.49
N VAL A 112 2.82 -10.33 19.73
CA VAL A 112 1.46 -9.80 19.78
C VAL A 112 0.96 -9.87 21.21
N ASN A 113 0.50 -8.72 21.72
CA ASN A 113 -0.04 -8.61 23.06
C ASN A 113 -1.57 -8.69 23.04
N TYR A 114 -2.12 -9.51 23.92
CA TYR A 114 -3.56 -9.56 24.18
C TYR A 114 -4.01 -8.27 24.88
N ARG A 115 -5.13 -7.73 24.44
CA ARG A 115 -5.78 -6.55 25.03
C ARG A 115 -7.18 -6.97 25.44
N ALA A 116 -7.36 -7.27 26.73
CA ALA A 116 -8.60 -7.82 27.26
C ALA A 116 -9.69 -6.75 27.43
N ASP A 117 -9.29 -5.55 27.85
CA ASP A 117 -10.20 -4.45 28.22
C ASP A 117 -10.41 -3.45 27.07
N THR A 118 -10.39 -3.93 25.83
CA THR A 118 -10.57 -3.11 24.63
C THR A 118 -11.58 -3.77 23.72
N ASP A 119 -12.49 -2.99 23.13
CA ASP A 119 -13.35 -3.49 22.05
C ASP A 119 -12.79 -3.09 20.68
N MET A 120 -13.16 -3.87 19.67
CA MET A 120 -12.87 -3.50 18.29
C MET A 120 -13.90 -2.46 17.86
N LEU A 121 -13.43 -1.24 17.62
CA LEU A 121 -14.29 -0.14 17.22
C LEU A 121 -14.64 -0.22 15.74
N GLU A 122 -15.76 0.41 15.37
CA GLU A 122 -16.06 0.66 13.97
C GLU A 122 -15.04 1.65 13.39
N ASN A 123 -14.53 1.36 12.20
CA ASN A 123 -13.64 2.23 11.46
C ASN A 123 -14.31 2.66 10.15
N VAL A 124 -14.65 3.95 10.06
CA VAL A 124 -15.14 4.59 8.84
C VAL A 124 -14.12 5.63 8.41
N CYS A 125 -13.40 5.37 7.31
CA CYS A 125 -12.33 6.26 6.84
C CYS A 125 -12.76 7.73 6.63
N ASN A 126 -14.04 7.96 6.33
CA ASN A 126 -14.62 9.28 6.08
C ASN A 126 -15.13 10.00 7.34
N GLU A 127 -15.26 9.32 8.48
CA GLU A 127 -15.78 9.95 9.71
C GLU A 127 -14.62 10.30 10.65
N SER A 128 -14.57 11.56 11.09
CA SER A 128 -13.56 12.07 12.03
C SER A 128 -12.11 11.90 11.57
N ASN A 129 -11.83 11.89 10.25
CA ASN A 129 -10.48 11.93 9.72
C ASN A 129 -9.80 13.27 10.12
N ARG A 130 -9.02 13.23 11.21
CA ARG A 130 -8.21 14.36 11.69
C ARG A 130 -6.86 14.44 11.00
N ASP A 131 -6.48 13.43 10.23
CA ASP A 131 -5.19 13.43 9.52
C ASP A 131 -5.15 14.49 8.42
N LYS A 132 -6.29 14.97 7.93
CA LYS A 132 -6.35 16.10 6.99
C LYS A 132 -5.59 17.34 7.51
N VAL A 133 -5.67 17.65 8.80
CA VAL A 133 -4.92 18.79 9.37
C VAL A 133 -3.43 18.49 9.58
N HIS A 134 -3.05 17.20 9.54
CA HIS A 134 -1.67 16.73 9.62
C HIS A 134 -1.04 16.50 8.24
N MET A 135 -1.83 16.42 7.18
CA MET A 135 -1.38 16.49 5.77
C MET A 135 -0.98 17.92 5.38
N VAL A 136 -0.24 18.60 6.25
CA VAL A 136 0.44 19.85 5.89
C VAL A 136 1.71 19.48 5.14
N GLY A 137 1.84 19.99 3.91
CA GLY A 137 3.08 19.84 3.16
C GLY A 137 4.26 20.31 4.00
N THR A 138 5.27 19.47 4.19
CA THR A 138 6.49 19.82 4.92
C THR A 138 7.40 20.78 4.15
N ALA A 139 6.92 21.28 3.01
CA ALA A 139 7.59 22.21 2.11
C ALA A 139 7.87 23.55 2.81
N LYS A 140 8.94 23.60 3.58
CA LYS A 140 9.54 24.85 4.06
C LYS A 140 10.26 25.51 2.87
N THR A 141 9.49 26.10 1.95
CA THR A 141 9.96 26.69 0.67
C THR A 141 10.68 25.69 -0.26
N GLY A 142 10.39 25.74 -1.57
CA GLY A 142 11.02 24.82 -2.53
C GLY A 142 12.54 24.93 -2.55
N VAL A 143 13.24 23.83 -2.85
CA VAL A 143 14.71 23.78 -2.95
C VAL A 143 15.15 24.22 -4.34
N GLN A 144 16.14 25.10 -4.45
CA GLN A 144 16.62 25.52 -5.77
C GLN A 144 17.52 24.44 -6.41
N LEU A 145 17.05 23.83 -7.49
CA LEU A 145 17.83 22.88 -8.29
C LEU A 145 18.41 23.55 -9.54
N SER A 146 19.56 23.07 -10.00
CA SER A 146 20.16 23.57 -11.24
C SER A 146 19.42 23.07 -12.47
N SER A 147 19.44 23.84 -13.56
CA SER A 147 18.85 23.43 -14.84
C SER A 147 19.39 22.09 -15.36
N ALA A 148 20.66 21.76 -15.06
CA ALA A 148 21.27 20.49 -15.44
C ALA A 148 20.65 19.28 -14.69
N VAL A 149 20.30 19.46 -13.42
CA VAL A 149 19.57 18.45 -12.64
C VAL A 149 18.14 18.31 -13.16
N LEU A 150 17.45 19.43 -13.38
CA LEU A 150 16.08 19.44 -13.87
C LEU A 150 15.93 18.82 -15.26
N ALA A 151 16.91 19.02 -16.15
CA ALA A 151 16.89 18.48 -17.51
C ALA A 151 16.80 16.95 -17.56
N LYS A 152 17.26 16.24 -16.52
CA LYS A 152 17.18 14.77 -16.43
C LYS A 152 15.74 14.24 -16.43
N TYR A 153 14.78 15.07 -16.00
CA TYR A 153 13.39 14.67 -15.81
C TYR A 153 12.47 15.03 -16.98
N ALA A 154 12.94 15.86 -17.92
CA ALA A 154 12.17 16.24 -19.09
C ALA A 154 11.93 15.03 -20.02
N GLY A 155 10.69 14.79 -20.39
CA GLY A 155 10.32 13.60 -21.15
C GLY A 155 8.82 13.35 -21.21
N ARG A 156 8.45 12.27 -21.90
CA ARG A 156 7.07 11.82 -22.04
C ARG A 156 6.85 10.57 -21.21
N TYR A 157 5.85 10.61 -20.33
CA TYR A 157 5.50 9.51 -19.44
C TYR A 157 4.08 9.03 -19.77
N GLY A 158 3.87 7.72 -19.76
CA GLY A 158 2.56 7.11 -19.99
C GLY A 158 2.19 6.18 -18.84
N PHE A 159 0.90 6.14 -18.49
CA PHE A 159 0.40 5.11 -17.57
C PHE A 159 0.48 3.73 -18.22
N ARG A 160 0.69 2.69 -17.41
CA ARG A 160 0.67 1.29 -17.89
C ARG A 160 -0.73 0.96 -18.41
N GLU A 161 -0.78 0.24 -19.52
CA GLU A 161 -2.03 -0.27 -20.10
C GLU A 161 -2.82 -1.07 -19.04
N GLY A 162 -4.10 -0.74 -18.84
CA GLY A 162 -4.95 -1.34 -17.79
C GLY A 162 -4.98 -0.60 -16.44
N SER A 163 -4.19 0.46 -16.25
CA SER A 163 -4.27 1.30 -15.02
C SER A 163 -5.62 2.04 -14.95
N ARG A 164 -6.45 1.71 -13.96
CA ARG A 164 -7.83 2.24 -13.84
C ARG A 164 -7.97 3.60 -13.15
N THR A 165 -6.88 4.26 -12.78
CA THR A 165 -6.93 5.46 -11.93
C THR A 165 -6.42 6.71 -12.65
N VAL A 166 -7.23 7.78 -12.57
CA VAL A 166 -6.89 9.20 -12.86
C VAL A 166 -6.91 9.65 -14.35
N ALA A 167 -7.77 9.07 -15.19
CA ALA A 167 -7.90 9.51 -16.59
C ALA A 167 -8.59 10.89 -16.77
N GLY A 168 -9.33 11.38 -15.76
CA GLY A 168 -10.23 12.53 -15.94
C GLY A 168 -9.59 13.92 -15.94
N PHE A 169 -8.48 14.11 -15.22
CA PHE A 169 -7.91 15.45 -15.00
C PHE A 169 -6.56 15.70 -15.69
N MET A 170 -5.64 14.73 -15.68
CA MET A 170 -4.29 14.90 -16.25
C MET A 170 -4.06 14.17 -17.58
N GLY A 171 -5.01 13.36 -18.06
CA GLY A 171 -4.87 12.55 -19.27
C GLY A 171 -3.94 11.32 -19.11
N MET A 172 -3.83 10.49 -20.15
CA MET A 172 -3.04 9.24 -20.10
C MET A 172 -1.54 9.43 -20.37
N THR A 173 -1.17 10.56 -20.96
CA THR A 173 0.22 10.94 -21.25
C THR A 173 0.54 12.19 -20.43
N GLN A 174 1.68 12.17 -19.76
CA GLN A 174 2.21 13.28 -19.00
C GLN A 174 3.47 13.78 -19.69
N ASN A 175 3.47 15.04 -20.13
CA ASN A 175 4.64 15.67 -20.71
C ASN A 175 5.35 16.49 -19.65
N VAL A 176 6.58 16.13 -19.30
CA VAL A 176 7.42 16.94 -18.44
C VAL A 176 8.33 17.80 -19.33
N THR A 177 8.17 19.11 -19.27
CA THR A 177 8.94 20.07 -20.08
C THR A 177 9.76 20.99 -19.19
N LEU A 178 10.99 21.31 -19.63
CA LEU A 178 11.86 22.29 -18.98
C LEU A 178 11.75 23.62 -19.73
N ASN A 179 11.16 24.63 -19.11
CA ASN A 179 11.03 25.97 -19.67
C ASN A 179 11.63 26.98 -18.69
N ASN A 180 12.61 27.76 -19.14
CA ASN A 180 13.27 28.81 -18.35
C ASN A 180 13.78 28.33 -16.98
N GLY A 181 14.36 27.13 -16.93
CA GLY A 181 14.90 26.57 -15.68
C GLY A 181 13.86 26.04 -14.70
N GLN A 182 12.60 25.88 -15.13
CA GLN A 182 11.50 25.35 -14.34
C GLN A 182 10.87 24.16 -15.07
N LEU A 183 10.59 23.07 -14.34
CA LEU A 183 9.86 21.93 -14.88
C LEU A 183 8.35 22.19 -14.83
N TYR A 184 7.66 21.71 -15.86
CA TYR A 184 6.22 21.72 -15.98
C TYR A 184 5.73 20.31 -16.28
N LEU A 185 4.73 19.85 -15.54
CA LEU A 185 3.94 18.66 -15.84
C LEU A 185 2.72 19.10 -16.65
N ASN A 186 2.74 18.84 -17.95
CA ASN A 186 1.87 19.43 -18.94
C ASN A 186 1.97 20.97 -18.87
N ALA A 187 1.01 21.63 -18.22
CA ALA A 187 0.99 23.08 -18.00
C ALA A 187 1.18 23.48 -16.53
N LEU A 188 1.30 22.52 -15.60
CA LEU A 188 1.39 22.77 -14.17
C LEU A 188 2.85 22.87 -13.73
N PRO A 189 3.26 23.91 -12.99
CA PRO A 189 4.64 24.02 -12.50
C PRO A 189 4.94 22.92 -11.48
N LEU A 190 6.16 22.38 -11.54
CA LEU A 190 6.71 21.41 -10.58
C LEU A 190 7.70 22.09 -9.64
N ILE A 191 7.27 22.39 -8.42
CA ILE A 191 8.09 23.04 -7.40
C ILE A 191 8.97 21.98 -6.70
N PRO A 192 10.30 22.03 -6.85
CA PRO A 192 11.21 21.06 -6.23
C PRO A 192 11.14 21.09 -4.70
N GLN A 193 11.01 19.91 -4.10
CA GLN A 193 11.10 19.67 -2.64
C GLN A 193 12.37 18.88 -2.28
N SER A 194 12.84 18.05 -3.20
CA SER A 194 14.15 17.38 -3.17
C SER A 194 14.64 17.20 -4.61
N GLU A 195 15.75 16.49 -4.83
CA GLU A 195 16.21 16.16 -6.18
C GLU A 195 15.15 15.38 -6.98
N THR A 196 14.36 14.53 -6.33
CA THR A 196 13.42 13.61 -6.98
C THR A 196 11.95 13.87 -6.66
N LYS A 197 11.64 14.72 -5.68
CA LYS A 197 10.28 15.01 -5.23
C LYS A 197 9.89 16.45 -5.55
N PHE A 198 8.72 16.62 -6.17
CA PHE A 198 8.20 17.90 -6.61
C PHE A 198 6.74 18.05 -6.19
N ASP A 199 6.35 19.25 -5.80
CA ASP A 199 4.95 19.63 -5.57
C ASP A 199 4.38 20.34 -6.80
N SER A 200 3.08 20.24 -7.00
CA SER A 200 2.35 20.91 -8.07
C SER A 200 0.95 21.28 -7.61
N THR A 201 0.23 22.09 -8.38
CA THR A 201 -1.13 22.55 -8.03
C THR A 201 -2.07 21.35 -7.86
N GLY A 202 -2.39 20.97 -6.61
CA GLY A 202 -3.28 19.86 -6.27
C GLY A 202 -2.68 18.46 -6.40
N ALA A 203 -1.38 18.33 -6.68
CA ALA A 203 -0.72 17.04 -6.85
C ALA A 203 0.76 17.09 -6.45
N ALA A 204 1.36 15.94 -6.13
CA ALA A 204 2.79 15.75 -5.98
C ALA A 204 3.30 14.80 -7.07
N ALA A 205 4.54 14.99 -7.49
CA ALA A 205 5.25 14.15 -8.45
C ALA A 205 6.54 13.63 -7.82
N GLU A 206 6.77 12.32 -7.94
CA GLU A 206 8.01 11.67 -7.48
C GLU A 206 8.64 10.87 -8.61
N PHE A 207 9.90 11.16 -8.90
CA PHE A 207 10.71 10.48 -9.91
C PHE A 207 11.58 9.42 -9.24
N PHE A 208 11.63 8.23 -9.84
CA PHE A 208 12.48 7.13 -9.38
C PHE A 208 13.65 6.97 -10.33
N LEU A 209 14.86 6.94 -9.75
CA LEU A 209 16.11 6.78 -10.47
C LEU A 209 16.61 5.34 -10.34
N ASP A 210 17.28 4.83 -11.38
CA ASP A 210 18.11 3.63 -11.26
C ASP A 210 19.46 3.92 -10.56
N ALA A 211 20.28 2.89 -10.37
CA ALA A 211 21.61 3.02 -9.75
C ALA A 211 22.57 3.94 -10.52
N ASN A 212 22.29 4.23 -11.80
CA ASN A 212 23.08 5.10 -12.66
C ASN A 212 22.53 6.54 -12.69
N GLY A 213 21.45 6.83 -11.96
CA GLY A 213 20.82 8.15 -11.93
C GLY A 213 19.88 8.42 -13.11
N THR A 214 19.46 7.38 -13.85
CA THR A 214 18.52 7.50 -14.96
C THR A 214 17.09 7.39 -14.45
N VAL A 215 16.20 8.29 -14.91
CA VAL A 215 14.78 8.23 -14.54
C VAL A 215 14.12 6.99 -15.14
N THR A 216 13.51 6.18 -14.29
CA THR A 216 12.84 4.92 -14.69
C THR A 216 11.32 4.99 -14.54
N ARG A 217 10.81 5.79 -13.59
CA ARG A 217 9.39 5.88 -13.28
C ARG A 217 9.02 7.25 -12.73
N LEU A 218 7.76 7.65 -12.98
CA LEU A 218 7.09 8.78 -12.38
C LEU A 218 5.85 8.29 -11.61
N VAL A 219 5.68 8.74 -10.37
CA VAL A 219 4.45 8.54 -9.59
C VAL A 219 3.80 9.90 -9.35
N LEU A 220 2.49 9.98 -9.60
CA LEU A 220 1.67 11.15 -9.35
C LEU A 220 0.70 10.87 -8.20
N SER A 221 0.73 11.71 -7.17
CA SER A 221 -0.17 11.64 -6.02
C SER A 221 -1.07 12.88 -6.03
N GLN A 222 -2.39 12.73 -6.03
CA GLN A 222 -3.30 13.87 -5.95
C GLN A 222 -3.73 14.12 -4.52
N THR A 223 -3.94 15.40 -4.19
CA THR A 223 -4.62 15.78 -2.95
C THR A 223 -6.11 15.90 -3.26
N GLU A 224 -6.93 15.02 -2.67
CA GLU A 224 -8.38 15.07 -2.78
C GLU A 224 -8.99 15.83 -1.58
N GLY A 225 -10.05 16.62 -1.82
CA GLY A 225 -10.79 17.31 -0.77
C GLY A 225 -11.85 18.28 -1.29
N ASP A 226 -12.84 18.59 -0.45
CA ASP A 226 -13.90 19.55 -0.79
C ASP A 226 -13.36 20.99 -0.89
N ALA A 227 -13.72 21.67 -1.98
CA ALA A 227 -13.47 23.09 -2.19
C ALA A 227 -14.79 23.87 -2.00
N THR A 228 -14.82 24.78 -1.02
CA THR A 228 -15.92 25.74 -0.88
C THR A 228 -15.54 27.05 -1.58
N TYR A 229 -16.42 27.54 -2.45
CA TYR A 229 -16.29 28.84 -3.09
C TYR A 229 -16.86 29.92 -2.17
N ASP A 230 -15.99 30.83 -1.70
CA ASP A 230 -16.40 32.04 -0.99
C ASP A 230 -16.14 33.27 -1.87
N PRO A 231 -17.17 33.86 -2.51
CA PRO A 231 -16.99 35.05 -3.33
C PRO A 231 -16.56 36.21 -2.44
N LYS A 232 -15.38 36.81 -2.72
CA LYS A 232 -14.96 38.06 -2.08
C LYS A 232 -16.05 39.12 -2.30
N ARG A 233 -16.57 39.67 -1.19
CA ARG A 233 -17.41 40.88 -1.17
C ARG A 233 -16.58 42.12 -1.47
#